data_AF-A0A814EA34-F1
#
_entry.id   AF-A0A814EA34-F1
#
_cell.length_a   1.000
_cell.length_b   1.000
_cell.length_c   1.000
_cell.angle_alpha   90.00
_cell.angle_beta   90.00
_cell.angle_gamma   90.00
#
_symmetry.space_group_name_H-M   'P 1'
#
loop_
_entity.id
_entity.type
_entity.pdbx_description
1 polymer ?
#
loop_
_entity_poly.entity_id
_entity_poly.type
_entity_poly.pdbx_seq_one_letter_code
_entity_poly.pdbx_strand_id
1 'polypeptide(L)'
;MNVIQLSDLVAYLKTFIIEISPEFQLLNNLIDTKLPTMVDILPAQYGDEMKGSSQAFGLPLDEIVLYNIFYEISSLVLFKTTTFLGYIGSLTGIKPGIFNISINERNSLKCGYIGLIEWIFNINRNQSFITFVIRDMLTKSDSYDETVKYLADVSLLAPCYYIIAVPKAGQVRASQTNYDNWKKQPIYDDRLTPCMKCMEAKGKNQVTFQSLFNVLSSRPMPNKETVYISLMEPATGRPW
;
A
#
# COMPACT_ATOMS: atom_id res chain seq x y z
N MET A 1 24.51 2.80 1.88
CA MET A 1 24.39 3.63 0.66
C MET A 1 25.76 4.24 0.43
N ASN A 2 26.41 3.97 -0.70
CA ASN A 2 27.68 4.63 -1.02
C ASN A 2 27.40 5.99 -1.69
N VAL A 3 28.40 6.87 -1.77
CA VAL A 3 28.27 8.22 -2.37
C VAL A 3 27.70 8.16 -3.79
N ILE A 4 28.09 7.13 -4.55
CA ILE A 4 27.62 6.89 -5.93
C ILE A 4 26.10 6.67 -5.97
N GLN A 5 25.55 5.84 -5.08
CA GLN A 5 24.10 5.55 -5.03
C GLN A 5 23.24 6.78 -4.68
N LEU A 6 23.75 7.69 -3.84
CA LEU A 6 23.02 8.90 -3.47
C LEU A 6 23.09 9.94 -4.60
N SER A 7 24.25 10.09 -5.24
CA SER A 7 24.43 10.94 -6.41
C SER A 7 23.51 10.51 -7.56
N ASP A 8 23.42 9.20 -7.84
CA ASP A 8 22.56 8.65 -8.89
C ASP A 8 21.07 8.89 -8.59
N LEU A 9 20.67 8.75 -7.32
CA LEU A 9 19.31 9.02 -6.87
C LEU A 9 18.94 10.49 -7.02
N VAL A 10 19.84 11.40 -6.63
CA VAL A 10 19.62 12.84 -6.82
C VAL A 10 19.52 13.21 -8.30
N ALA A 11 20.40 12.65 -9.15
CA ALA A 11 20.36 12.88 -10.59
C ALA A 11 19.03 12.38 -11.20
N TYR A 12 18.54 11.22 -10.76
CA TYR A 12 17.23 10.71 -11.12
C TYR A 12 16.11 11.67 -10.68
N LEU A 13 16.13 12.14 -9.44
CA LEU A 13 15.13 13.08 -8.92
C LEU A 13 15.10 14.41 -9.71
N LYS A 14 16.27 14.95 -10.06
CA LYS A 14 16.37 16.16 -10.91
C LYS A 14 15.72 15.92 -12.27
N THR A 15 16.07 14.81 -12.94
CA THR A 15 15.49 14.43 -14.24
C THR A 15 13.97 14.26 -14.14
N PHE A 16 13.51 13.57 -13.12
CA PHE A 16 12.12 13.25 -12.89
C PHE A 16 11.25 14.47 -12.56
N ILE A 17 11.76 15.43 -11.75
CA ILE A 17 11.05 16.70 -11.48
C ILE A 17 10.85 17.51 -12.78
N ILE A 18 11.85 17.50 -13.66
CA ILE A 18 11.78 18.16 -14.98
C ILE A 18 10.74 17.50 -15.90
N GLU A 19 10.54 16.18 -15.77
CA GLU A 19 9.63 15.40 -16.61
C GLU A 19 8.16 15.47 -16.16
N ILE A 20 7.87 15.65 -14.86
CA ILE A 20 6.48 15.65 -14.34
C ILE A 20 5.65 16.86 -14.79
N SER A 21 6.24 18.06 -14.92
CA SER A 21 5.49 19.22 -15.40
C SER A 21 6.37 20.27 -16.10
N PRO A 22 5.93 20.83 -17.25
CA PRO A 22 6.60 21.94 -17.92
C PRO A 22 6.73 23.20 -17.05
N GLU A 23 5.86 23.40 -16.04
CA GLU A 23 5.95 24.54 -15.11
C GLU A 23 7.19 24.46 -14.21
N PHE A 24 7.70 23.26 -13.92
CA PHE A 24 8.93 23.08 -13.14
C PHE A 24 10.20 23.39 -13.95
N GLN A 25 10.15 23.38 -15.28
CA GLN A 25 11.30 23.81 -16.10
C GLN A 25 11.65 25.30 -15.88
N LEU A 26 10.63 26.13 -15.61
CA LEU A 26 10.80 27.54 -15.23
C LEU A 26 11.45 27.71 -13.85
N LEU A 27 11.39 26.69 -13.00
CA LEU A 27 11.96 26.69 -11.64
C LEU A 27 13.42 26.21 -11.60
N ASN A 28 14.00 25.67 -12.67
CA ASN A 28 15.40 25.19 -12.67
C ASN A 28 16.40 26.28 -12.21
N ASN A 29 16.23 27.50 -12.70
CA ASN A 29 17.08 28.62 -12.29
C ASN A 29 16.86 29.02 -10.82
N LEU A 30 15.66 28.77 -10.26
CA LEU A 30 15.35 29.06 -8.86
C LEU A 30 15.86 27.95 -7.93
N ILE A 31 15.79 26.69 -8.36
CA ILE A 31 16.34 25.53 -7.66
C ILE A 31 17.84 25.76 -7.42
N ASP A 32 18.61 26.00 -8.48
CA ASP A 32 20.07 26.11 -8.37
C ASP A 32 20.53 27.37 -7.61
N THR A 33 19.75 28.46 -7.65
CA THR A 33 20.15 29.74 -7.02
C THR A 33 19.57 30.00 -5.64
N LYS A 34 18.43 29.39 -5.29
CA LYS A 34 17.72 29.65 -4.01
C LYS A 34 17.79 28.48 -3.03
N LEU A 35 17.83 27.22 -3.47
CA LEU A 35 17.90 26.07 -2.56
C LEU A 35 19.11 26.11 -1.61
N PRO A 36 20.33 26.50 -2.03
CA PRO A 36 21.46 26.61 -1.11
C PRO A 36 21.19 27.61 0.03
N THR A 37 20.47 28.70 -0.26
CA THR A 37 20.15 29.75 0.71
C THR A 37 18.99 29.39 1.64
N MET A 38 18.19 28.37 1.32
CA MET A 38 17.09 27.92 2.18
C MET A 38 17.57 27.30 3.48
N VAL A 39 18.77 26.71 3.48
CA VAL A 39 19.39 26.10 4.66
C VAL A 39 19.58 27.10 5.80
N ASP A 40 19.83 28.36 5.44
CA ASP A 40 20.03 29.46 6.40
C ASP A 40 18.71 29.99 6.99
N ILE A 41 17.56 29.56 6.46
CA ILE A 41 16.22 29.93 6.92
C ILE A 41 15.65 28.85 7.87
N LEU A 42 16.18 27.62 7.80
CA LEU A 42 15.78 26.53 8.68
C LEU A 42 16.29 26.76 10.11
N PRO A 43 15.63 26.18 11.14
CA PRO A 43 16.20 26.15 12.48
C PRO A 43 17.63 25.57 12.44
N ALA A 44 18.56 26.21 13.15
CA ALA A 44 20.01 26.00 13.01
C ALA A 44 20.42 24.52 13.02
N GLN A 45 19.82 23.70 13.89
CA GLN A 45 20.10 22.27 13.99
C GLN A 45 19.91 21.50 12.67
N TYR A 46 18.90 21.85 11.87
CA TYR A 46 18.63 21.20 10.58
C TYR A 46 19.50 21.77 9.47
N GLY A 47 19.73 23.08 9.50
CA GLY A 47 20.60 23.74 8.53
C GLY A 47 22.05 23.24 8.63
N ASP A 48 22.56 23.11 9.84
CA ASP A 48 23.91 22.64 10.12
C ASP A 48 24.07 21.14 9.81
N GLU A 49 23.04 20.33 10.04
CA GLU A 49 23.03 18.90 9.68
C GLU A 49 23.06 18.68 8.16
N MET A 50 22.31 19.49 7.40
CA MET A 50 22.35 19.42 5.92
C MET A 50 23.71 19.87 5.36
N LYS A 51 24.31 20.92 5.94
CA LYS A 51 25.69 21.35 5.60
C LYS A 51 26.72 20.26 5.92
N GLY A 52 26.62 19.63 7.09
CA GLY A 52 27.47 18.52 7.48
C GLY A 52 27.32 17.30 6.57
N SER A 53 26.10 16.98 6.16
CA SER A 53 25.80 15.90 5.21
C SER A 53 26.41 16.17 3.84
N SER A 54 26.25 17.40 3.31
CA SER A 54 26.88 17.83 2.05
C SER A 54 28.41 17.62 2.09
N GLN A 55 29.07 18.02 3.19
CA GLN A 55 30.51 17.84 3.36
C GLN A 55 30.92 16.36 3.49
N ALA A 56 30.15 15.56 4.23
CA ALA A 56 30.44 14.14 4.45
C ALA A 56 30.27 13.28 3.18
N PHE A 57 29.27 13.60 2.36
CA PHE A 57 28.96 12.87 1.13
C PHE A 57 29.64 13.46 -0.11
N GLY A 58 30.24 14.64 -0.01
CA GLY A 58 30.83 15.35 -1.16
C GLY A 58 29.79 15.78 -2.20
N LEU A 59 28.54 16.00 -1.76
CA LEU A 59 27.43 16.38 -2.62
C LEU A 59 27.16 17.89 -2.50
N PRO A 60 26.75 18.56 -3.59
CA PRO A 60 26.28 19.94 -3.54
C PRO A 60 25.17 20.15 -2.51
N LEU A 61 25.15 21.29 -1.82
CA LEU A 61 24.21 21.55 -0.72
C LEU A 61 22.75 21.63 -1.22
N ASP A 62 22.53 22.22 -2.40
CA ASP A 62 21.25 22.25 -3.10
C ASP A 62 20.68 20.85 -3.32
N GLU A 63 21.51 19.85 -3.59
CA GLU A 63 21.09 18.46 -3.79
C GLU A 63 20.59 17.82 -2.50
N ILE A 64 21.28 18.06 -1.38
CA ILE A 64 20.85 17.60 -0.06
C ILE A 64 19.54 18.26 0.35
N VAL A 65 19.39 19.56 0.06
CA VAL A 65 18.16 20.31 0.34
C VAL A 65 17.01 19.83 -0.53
N LEU A 66 17.25 19.66 -1.84
CA LEU A 66 16.28 19.14 -2.79
C LEU A 66 15.81 17.74 -2.37
N TYR A 67 16.72 16.87 -1.93
CA TYR A 67 16.38 15.55 -1.41
C TYR A 67 15.43 15.63 -0.21
N ASN A 68 15.73 16.46 0.79
CA ASN A 68 14.89 16.62 1.98
C ASN A 68 13.54 17.27 1.68
N ILE A 69 13.52 18.30 0.83
CA ILE A 69 12.27 18.92 0.36
C ILE A 69 11.46 17.92 -0.44
N PHE A 70 12.10 17.13 -1.32
CA PHE A 70 11.43 16.12 -2.12
C PHE A 70 10.65 15.16 -1.22
N TYR A 71 11.19 14.64 -0.11
CA TYR A 71 10.40 13.77 0.78
C TYR A 71 9.22 14.45 1.47
N GLU A 72 9.24 15.78 1.62
CA GLU A 72 8.15 16.57 2.21
C GLU A 72 7.09 16.98 1.16
N ILE A 73 7.48 17.23 -0.10
CA ILE A 73 6.57 17.65 -1.18
C ILE A 73 6.16 16.51 -2.12
N SER A 74 6.93 15.43 -2.16
CA SER A 74 6.67 14.29 -3.04
C SER A 74 5.46 13.55 -2.49
N SER A 75 4.33 13.95 -3.05
CA SER A 75 3.05 13.25 -3.00
C SER A 75 3.09 11.89 -3.71
N LEU A 76 4.29 11.38 -4.02
CA LEU A 76 4.53 10.12 -4.74
C LEU A 76 4.49 8.96 -3.77
N VAL A 77 3.32 8.83 -3.17
CA VAL A 77 2.99 7.67 -2.37
C VAL A 77 2.84 6.50 -3.34
N LEU A 78 3.86 5.64 -3.40
CA LEU A 78 3.83 4.42 -4.20
C LEU A 78 2.64 3.53 -3.81
N PHE A 79 2.41 3.37 -2.51
CA PHE A 79 1.22 2.75 -1.95
C PHE A 79 1.05 3.15 -0.48
N LYS A 80 -0.15 2.95 0.07
CA LYS A 80 -0.46 3.05 1.50
C LYS A 80 -0.88 1.68 2.02
N THR A 81 -0.58 1.38 3.28
CA THR A 81 -0.94 0.10 3.91
C THR A 81 -1.31 0.33 5.38
N THR A 82 -2.22 -0.49 5.90
CA THR A 82 -2.47 -0.59 7.34
C THR A 82 -1.72 -1.81 7.87
N THR A 83 -0.81 -1.58 8.81
CA THR A 83 0.01 -2.63 9.44
C THR A 83 0.14 -2.37 10.95
N PHE A 84 0.70 -3.34 11.66
CA PHE A 84 1.01 -3.24 13.08
C PHE A 84 2.48 -2.86 13.28
N LEU A 85 2.76 -2.14 14.38
CA LEU A 85 4.14 -1.81 14.74
C LEU A 85 4.97 -3.09 14.89
N GLY A 86 6.14 -3.14 14.24
CA GLY A 86 7.00 -4.32 14.19
C GLY A 86 6.60 -5.35 13.12
N TYR A 87 5.46 -5.19 12.44
CA TYR A 87 5.03 -6.05 11.34
C TYR A 87 5.37 -5.43 9.98
N ILE A 88 6.28 -6.07 9.25
CA ILE A 88 6.75 -5.58 7.94
C ILE A 88 5.92 -6.10 6.75
N GLY A 89 4.93 -6.97 6.98
CA GLY A 89 4.00 -7.40 5.94
C GLY A 89 2.92 -6.37 5.66
N SER A 90 2.05 -6.65 4.70
CA SER A 90 0.83 -5.87 4.45
C SER A 90 -0.38 -6.79 4.36
N LEU A 91 -1.44 -6.46 5.12
CA LEU A 91 -2.73 -7.15 5.09
C LEU A 91 -3.76 -6.41 4.25
N THR A 92 -3.62 -5.09 4.15
CA THR A 92 -4.56 -4.22 3.46
C THR A 92 -3.80 -3.03 2.93
N GLY A 93 -3.97 -2.70 1.66
CA GLY A 93 -3.25 -1.59 1.04
C GLY A 93 -3.91 -1.06 -0.21
N ILE A 94 -3.46 0.12 -0.61
CA ILE A 94 -3.96 0.87 -1.76
C ILE A 94 -2.80 1.44 -2.56
N LYS A 95 -2.79 1.18 -3.86
CA LYS A 95 -1.93 1.81 -4.85
C LYS A 95 -2.74 2.89 -5.57
N PRO A 96 -2.51 4.19 -5.28
CA PRO A 96 -3.30 5.28 -5.83
C PRO A 96 -3.42 5.21 -7.35
N GLY A 97 -4.64 5.36 -7.88
CA GLY A 97 -4.94 5.33 -9.31
C GLY A 97 -5.02 3.94 -9.94
N ILE A 98 -4.55 2.88 -9.26
CA ILE A 98 -4.43 1.54 -9.85
C ILE A 98 -5.40 0.53 -9.21
N PHE A 99 -5.22 0.21 -7.93
CA PHE A 99 -6.06 -0.76 -7.21
C PHE A 99 -5.96 -0.61 -5.69
N ASN A 100 -6.89 -1.22 -4.97
CA ASN A 100 -6.73 -1.56 -3.56
C ASN A 100 -6.82 -3.08 -3.38
N ILE A 101 -6.27 -3.56 -2.28
CA ILE A 101 -6.25 -4.97 -1.93
C ILE A 101 -6.46 -5.16 -0.42
N SER A 102 -7.20 -6.19 -0.06
CA SER A 102 -7.19 -6.77 1.28
C SER A 102 -7.09 -8.28 1.19
N ILE A 103 -6.70 -8.91 2.31
CA ILE A 103 -6.74 -10.36 2.44
C ILE A 103 -7.63 -10.83 3.56
N ASN A 104 -8.27 -11.96 3.29
CA ASN A 104 -8.89 -12.78 4.31
C ASN A 104 -8.17 -14.13 4.37
N GLU A 105 -7.95 -14.63 5.58
CA GLU A 105 -7.54 -16.02 5.78
C GLU A 105 -8.59 -16.96 5.18
N ARG A 106 -8.14 -17.99 4.45
CA ARG A 106 -9.01 -19.05 3.94
C ARG A 106 -9.02 -20.22 4.91
N ASN A 107 -10.13 -20.40 5.62
CA ASN A 107 -10.26 -21.48 6.57
C ASN A 107 -10.32 -22.84 5.83
N SER A 108 -9.27 -23.65 5.99
CA SER A 108 -9.17 -24.96 5.35
C SER A 108 -8.37 -25.95 6.20
N LEU A 109 -8.65 -27.25 6.03
CA LEU A 109 -8.03 -28.35 6.79
C LEU A 109 -6.49 -28.43 6.64
N LYS A 110 -5.94 -27.95 5.52
CA LYS A 110 -4.50 -27.73 5.34
C LYS A 110 -4.18 -26.29 5.71
N CYS A 111 -4.05 -26.02 7.00
CA CYS A 111 -3.75 -24.68 7.51
C CYS A 111 -2.28 -24.31 7.30
N GLY A 112 -1.97 -23.02 7.40
CA GLY A 112 -0.63 -22.47 7.18
C GLY A 112 0.49 -23.07 8.05
N TYR A 113 0.16 -23.82 9.11
CA TYR A 113 1.15 -24.54 9.91
C TYR A 113 1.91 -25.60 9.11
N ILE A 114 1.25 -26.32 8.19
CA ILE A 114 1.93 -27.33 7.37
C ILE A 114 2.94 -26.65 6.44
N GLY A 115 2.52 -25.60 5.71
CA GLY A 115 3.43 -24.85 4.84
C GLY A 115 4.59 -24.23 5.61
N LEU A 116 4.35 -23.71 6.82
CA LEU A 116 5.41 -23.19 7.67
C LEU A 116 6.39 -24.27 8.14
N ILE A 117 5.91 -25.45 8.53
CA ILE A 117 6.76 -26.60 8.91
C ILE A 117 7.61 -27.02 7.70
N GLU A 118 7.00 -27.19 6.53
CA GLU A 118 7.73 -27.52 5.30
C GLU A 118 8.81 -26.49 4.98
N TRP A 119 8.52 -25.21 5.19
CA TRP A 119 9.47 -24.14 4.98
C TRP A 119 10.62 -24.20 5.99
N ILE A 120 10.34 -24.31 7.29
CA ILE A 120 11.37 -24.37 8.35
C ILE A 120 12.31 -25.56 8.14
N PHE A 121 11.77 -26.74 7.86
CA PHE A 121 12.55 -27.97 7.70
C PHE A 121 13.12 -28.17 6.28
N ASN A 122 13.08 -27.13 5.44
CA ASN A 122 13.66 -27.15 4.09
C ASN A 122 13.05 -28.23 3.17
N ILE A 123 11.79 -28.61 3.40
CA ILE A 123 11.05 -29.56 2.56
C ILE A 123 10.52 -28.84 1.30
N ASN A 124 10.04 -27.60 1.46
CA ASN A 124 9.62 -26.76 0.34
C ASN A 124 9.81 -25.27 0.65
N ARG A 125 10.92 -24.69 0.16
CA ARG A 125 11.29 -23.26 0.36
C ARG A 125 10.75 -22.31 -0.72
N ASN A 126 10.13 -22.83 -1.78
CA ASN A 126 9.62 -22.01 -2.88
C ASN A 126 8.29 -21.32 -2.54
N GLN A 127 7.78 -21.54 -1.32
CA GLN A 127 6.57 -20.91 -0.80
C GLN A 127 6.87 -19.55 -0.20
N SER A 128 5.94 -18.62 -0.36
CA SER A 128 6.05 -17.24 0.12
C SER A 128 5.05 -16.92 1.23
N PHE A 129 5.43 -16.00 2.10
CA PHE A 129 4.52 -15.43 3.10
C PHE A 129 3.54 -14.49 2.40
N ILE A 130 2.23 -14.75 2.54
CA ILE A 130 1.14 -13.98 1.88
C ILE A 130 1.33 -12.47 2.05
N THR A 131 1.68 -12.01 3.25
CA THR A 131 1.79 -10.59 3.56
C THR A 131 3.03 -9.92 2.98
N PHE A 132 4.08 -10.69 2.67
CA PHE A 132 5.24 -10.19 1.94
C PHE A 132 4.95 -10.15 0.45
N VAL A 133 4.22 -11.14 -0.08
CA VAL A 133 3.73 -11.15 -1.46
C VAL A 133 2.89 -9.91 -1.75
N ILE A 134 1.96 -9.53 -0.86
CA ILE A 134 1.14 -8.32 -1.04
C ILE A 134 2.00 -7.06 -1.03
N ARG A 135 2.95 -6.97 -0.09
CA ARG A 135 3.85 -5.82 0.00
C ARG A 135 4.70 -5.67 -1.26
N ASP A 136 5.21 -6.78 -1.78
CA ASP A 136 6.00 -6.84 -3.02
C ASP A 136 5.16 -6.54 -4.26
N MET A 137 3.91 -7.01 -4.29
CA MET A 137 2.97 -6.70 -5.37
C MET A 137 2.63 -5.21 -5.40
N LEU A 138 2.38 -4.59 -4.24
CA LEU A 138 2.11 -3.16 -4.13
C LEU A 138 3.29 -2.30 -4.63
N THR A 139 4.53 -2.79 -4.57
CA THR A 139 5.69 -2.08 -5.12
C THR A 139 5.89 -2.30 -6.61
N LYS A 140 5.41 -3.41 -7.18
CA LYS A 140 5.76 -3.85 -8.55
C LYS A 140 4.65 -3.72 -9.58
N SER A 141 3.40 -3.95 -9.23
CA SER A 141 2.31 -4.07 -10.21
C SER A 141 1.69 -2.72 -10.53
N ASP A 142 1.57 -2.38 -11.81
CA ASP A 142 1.00 -1.11 -12.30
C ASP A 142 -0.34 -1.31 -13.03
N SER A 143 -0.87 -2.54 -13.02
CA SER A 143 -2.17 -2.86 -13.61
C SER A 143 -2.91 -3.98 -12.87
N TYR A 144 -4.22 -4.05 -13.07
CA TYR A 144 -5.05 -5.14 -12.54
C TYR A 144 -4.64 -6.51 -13.07
N ASP A 145 -4.39 -6.62 -14.37
CA ASP A 145 -4.13 -7.91 -15.02
C ASP A 145 -2.78 -8.48 -14.58
N GLU A 146 -1.75 -7.65 -14.45
CA GLU A 146 -0.46 -8.05 -13.87
C GLU A 146 -0.61 -8.46 -12.41
N THR A 147 -1.40 -7.71 -11.64
CA THR A 147 -1.66 -8.01 -10.23
C THR A 147 -2.30 -9.39 -10.08
N VAL A 148 -3.38 -9.66 -10.83
CA VAL A 148 -4.08 -10.95 -10.77
C VAL A 148 -3.18 -12.07 -11.24
N LYS A 149 -2.41 -11.88 -12.32
CA LYS A 149 -1.46 -12.88 -12.82
C LYS A 149 -0.40 -13.22 -11.77
N TYR A 150 0.21 -12.21 -11.16
CA TYR A 150 1.22 -12.39 -10.13
C TYR A 150 0.66 -13.14 -8.90
N LEU A 151 -0.51 -12.72 -8.39
CA LEU A 151 -1.12 -13.31 -7.21
C LEU A 151 -1.68 -14.73 -7.46
N ALA A 152 -2.03 -15.06 -8.70
CA ALA A 152 -2.50 -16.40 -9.07
C ALA A 152 -1.35 -17.41 -9.26
N ASP A 153 -0.16 -16.94 -9.63
CA ASP A 153 1.01 -17.80 -9.91
C ASP A 153 1.89 -18.05 -8.67
N VAL A 154 1.92 -17.09 -7.74
CA VAL A 154 2.77 -17.18 -6.56
C VAL A 154 2.39 -18.35 -5.64
N SER A 155 3.39 -19.16 -5.28
CA SER A 155 3.23 -20.25 -4.32
C SER A 155 3.19 -19.71 -2.90
N LEU A 156 2.12 -19.99 -2.15
CA LEU A 156 1.87 -19.45 -0.81
C LEU A 156 2.01 -20.52 0.27
N LEU A 157 2.52 -20.13 1.43
CA LEU A 157 2.59 -20.99 2.64
C LEU A 157 1.22 -21.40 3.19
N ALA A 158 0.20 -20.59 2.90
CA ALA A 158 -1.15 -20.83 3.35
C ALA A 158 -2.14 -20.34 2.28
N PRO A 159 -3.33 -20.94 2.19
CA PRO A 159 -4.38 -20.43 1.32
C PRO A 159 -4.96 -19.12 1.89
N CYS A 160 -5.34 -18.21 1.01
CA CYS A 160 -6.03 -16.97 1.36
C CYS A 160 -7.04 -16.57 0.28
N TYR A 161 -7.87 -15.59 0.58
CA TYR A 161 -8.62 -14.83 -0.41
C TYR A 161 -7.97 -13.47 -0.61
N TYR A 162 -7.61 -13.14 -1.84
CA TYR A 162 -7.28 -11.78 -2.25
C TYR A 162 -8.55 -11.08 -2.70
N ILE A 163 -8.85 -9.91 -2.14
CA ILE A 163 -9.97 -9.06 -2.54
C ILE A 163 -9.36 -7.81 -3.16
N ILE A 164 -9.60 -7.60 -4.46
CA ILE A 164 -8.98 -6.53 -5.24
C ILE A 164 -10.07 -5.67 -5.85
N ALA A 165 -9.97 -4.35 -5.71
CA ALA A 165 -10.86 -3.41 -6.39
C ALA A 165 -10.06 -2.37 -7.16
N VAL A 166 -10.54 -2.03 -8.36
CA VAL A 166 -9.87 -1.08 -9.28
C VAL A 166 -10.77 0.12 -9.58
N PRO A 167 -10.24 1.28 -10.00
CA PRO A 167 -11.05 2.49 -10.24
C PRO A 167 -11.74 2.47 -11.61
N LYS A 168 -12.54 1.42 -11.87
CA LYS A 168 -13.29 1.25 -13.12
C LYS A 168 -14.79 1.15 -12.86
N ALA A 169 -15.57 1.95 -13.59
CA ALA A 169 -17.03 1.91 -13.52
C ALA A 169 -17.59 0.54 -13.97
N GLY A 170 -18.76 0.17 -13.44
CA GLY A 170 -19.48 -1.05 -13.84
C GLY A 170 -19.01 -2.36 -13.19
N GLN A 171 -18.12 -2.30 -12.19
CA GLN A 171 -17.72 -3.50 -11.44
C GLN A 171 -18.83 -4.05 -10.54
N VAL A 172 -18.79 -5.37 -10.35
CA VAL A 172 -19.71 -6.11 -9.48
C VAL A 172 -19.27 -5.94 -8.03
N ARG A 173 -20.25 -5.84 -7.11
CA ARG A 173 -19.97 -5.88 -5.67
C ARG A 173 -19.70 -7.32 -5.25
N ALA A 174 -18.55 -7.53 -4.63
CA ALA A 174 -18.22 -8.80 -4.01
C ALA A 174 -18.16 -8.64 -2.50
N SER A 175 -18.57 -9.68 -1.77
CA SER A 175 -18.39 -9.78 -0.32
C SER A 175 -17.73 -11.12 -0.03
N GLN A 176 -16.72 -11.11 0.83
CA GLN A 176 -15.92 -12.28 1.16
C GLN A 176 -15.60 -12.24 2.66
N THR A 177 -15.72 -13.38 3.32
CA THR A 177 -15.32 -13.60 4.72
C THR A 177 -14.16 -14.61 4.72
N ASN A 178 -14.21 -15.65 5.56
CA ASN A 178 -13.14 -16.64 5.69
C ASN A 178 -13.48 -18.00 5.07
N TYR A 179 -14.63 -18.10 4.39
CA TYR A 179 -15.13 -19.34 3.78
C TYR A 179 -15.43 -19.16 2.30
N ASP A 180 -15.39 -20.24 1.54
CA ASP A 180 -15.66 -20.21 0.09
C ASP A 180 -17.08 -19.67 -0.15
N ASN A 181 -17.21 -18.61 -0.94
CA ASN A 181 -18.49 -17.91 -1.13
C ASN A 181 -19.55 -18.74 -1.88
N TRP A 182 -19.14 -19.82 -2.56
CA TRP A 182 -20.03 -20.80 -3.19
C TRP A 182 -20.48 -21.92 -2.24
N LYS A 183 -20.09 -21.86 -0.95
CA LYS A 183 -20.51 -22.81 0.09
C LYS A 183 -21.40 -22.13 1.13
N LYS A 184 -22.24 -22.94 1.78
CA LYS A 184 -22.98 -22.50 2.96
C LYS A 184 -22.01 -22.12 4.07
N GLN A 185 -22.20 -20.92 4.62
CA GLN A 185 -21.38 -20.42 5.73
C GLN A 185 -21.67 -21.24 7.01
N PRO A 186 -20.67 -21.45 7.88
CA PRO A 186 -20.91 -22.11 9.16
C PRO A 186 -21.88 -21.31 10.02
N ILE A 187 -22.81 -22.00 10.67
CA ILE A 187 -23.88 -21.37 11.47
C ILE A 187 -23.31 -20.51 12.62
N TYR A 188 -22.14 -20.89 13.14
CA TYR A 188 -21.48 -20.17 14.23
C TYR A 188 -20.67 -18.94 13.77
N ASP A 189 -20.40 -18.77 12.47
CA ASP A 189 -19.66 -17.62 11.91
C ASP A 189 -20.19 -17.24 10.51
N ASP A 190 -21.49 -16.91 10.43
CA ASP A 190 -22.09 -16.36 9.20
C ASP A 190 -22.11 -14.82 9.24
N ARG A 191 -20.97 -14.22 8.88
CA ARG A 191 -20.85 -12.77 8.63
C ARG A 191 -21.21 -12.39 7.18
N LEU A 192 -21.19 -13.33 6.24
CA LEU A 192 -21.37 -13.05 4.83
C LEU A 192 -22.84 -12.71 4.51
N THR A 193 -23.77 -13.55 4.96
CA THR A 193 -25.21 -13.35 4.72
C THR A 193 -25.72 -11.99 5.23
N PRO A 194 -25.48 -11.58 6.49
CA PRO A 194 -25.92 -10.26 6.96
C PRO A 194 -25.20 -9.11 6.24
N CYS A 195 -23.92 -9.26 5.89
CA CYS A 195 -23.19 -8.25 5.13
C CYS A 195 -23.84 -8.02 3.75
N MET A 196 -24.10 -9.09 3.00
CA MET A 196 -24.78 -9.01 1.70
C MET A 196 -26.15 -8.35 1.82
N LYS A 197 -26.95 -8.75 2.82
CA LYS A 197 -28.26 -8.14 3.07
C LYS A 197 -28.17 -6.64 3.36
N CYS A 198 -27.20 -6.22 4.18
CA CYS A 198 -26.97 -4.81 4.47
C CYS A 198 -26.53 -4.04 3.22
N MET A 199 -25.66 -4.61 2.38
CA MET A 199 -25.22 -4.02 1.12
C MET A 199 -26.34 -3.90 0.09
N GLU A 200 -27.20 -4.91 -0.01
CA GLU A 200 -28.39 -4.90 -0.87
C GLU A 200 -29.38 -3.80 -0.44
N ALA A 201 -29.63 -3.67 0.87
CA ALA A 201 -30.52 -2.66 1.42
C ALA A 201 -30.07 -1.22 1.14
N LYS A 202 -28.76 -0.97 0.95
CA LYS A 202 -28.25 0.36 0.53
C LYS A 202 -28.48 0.66 -0.94
N GLY A 203 -28.55 -0.38 -1.79
CA GLY A 203 -28.74 -0.24 -3.22
C GLY A 203 -27.57 0.38 -4.01
N LYS A 204 -27.76 0.49 -5.33
CA LYS A 204 -26.95 1.20 -6.35
C LYS A 204 -26.19 2.45 -5.86
N ASN A 205 -27.01 3.43 -5.47
CA ASN A 205 -26.65 4.84 -5.56
C ASN A 205 -26.26 5.45 -4.21
N GLN A 206 -26.20 4.65 -3.14
CA GLN A 206 -25.91 5.12 -1.78
C GLN A 206 -24.62 4.53 -1.20
N VAL A 207 -23.71 4.03 -2.05
CA VAL A 207 -22.41 3.53 -1.59
C VAL A 207 -21.45 4.69 -1.40
N THR A 208 -21.33 5.11 -0.15
CA THR A 208 -20.36 6.09 0.37
C THR A 208 -19.51 5.44 1.46
N PHE A 209 -18.37 6.05 1.83
CA PHE A 209 -17.57 5.60 2.97
C PHE A 209 -18.39 5.47 4.25
N GLN A 210 -19.25 6.46 4.57
CA GLN A 210 -20.11 6.37 5.75
C GLN A 210 -21.07 5.17 5.67
N SER A 211 -21.65 4.90 4.50
CA SER A 211 -22.55 3.77 4.33
C SER A 211 -21.81 2.43 4.50
N LEU A 212 -20.60 2.30 3.96
CA LEU A 212 -19.76 1.11 4.08
C LEU A 212 -19.31 0.92 5.52
N PHE A 213 -18.90 1.99 6.20
CA PHE A 213 -18.56 1.96 7.62
C PHE A 213 -19.74 1.46 8.45
N ASN A 214 -20.95 1.96 8.18
CA ASN A 214 -22.16 1.52 8.89
C ASN A 214 -22.45 0.02 8.67
N VAL A 215 -22.24 -0.49 7.44
CA VAL A 215 -22.35 -1.92 7.14
C VAL A 215 -21.31 -2.71 7.95
N LEU A 216 -20.04 -2.32 7.89
CA LEU A 216 -18.95 -3.00 8.60
C LEU A 216 -19.02 -2.84 10.12
N SER A 217 -19.76 -1.85 10.62
CA SER A 217 -20.02 -1.63 12.05
C SER A 217 -21.31 -2.28 12.55
N SER A 218 -22.08 -2.94 11.67
CA SER A 218 -23.31 -3.63 12.04
C SER A 218 -23.02 -5.07 12.44
N ARG A 219 -23.44 -5.51 13.63
CA ARG A 219 -23.27 -6.92 14.04
C ARG A 219 -23.95 -7.87 13.04
N PRO A 220 -23.34 -9.04 12.73
CA PRO A 220 -22.16 -9.64 13.37
C PRO A 220 -20.82 -9.31 12.72
N MET A 221 -20.76 -8.39 11.73
CA MET A 221 -19.52 -8.08 11.00
C MET A 221 -18.39 -7.66 11.95
N PRO A 222 -18.58 -6.67 12.85
CA PRO A 222 -17.67 -6.47 13.96
C PRO A 222 -18.00 -7.46 15.09
N ASN A 223 -16.97 -8.12 15.59
CA ASN A 223 -17.02 -9.02 16.73
C ASN A 223 -15.85 -8.70 17.69
N LYS A 224 -15.63 -9.53 18.71
CA LYS A 224 -14.55 -9.30 19.70
C LYS A 224 -13.14 -9.37 19.12
N GLU A 225 -12.97 -9.92 17.92
CA GLU A 225 -11.70 -10.06 17.20
C GLU A 225 -11.47 -8.91 16.22
N THR A 226 -12.44 -8.02 16.04
CA THR A 226 -12.29 -6.86 15.14
C THR A 226 -11.32 -5.85 15.74
N VAL A 227 -10.19 -5.64 15.06
CA VAL A 227 -9.14 -4.70 15.50
C VAL A 227 -9.27 -3.34 14.82
N TYR A 228 -9.58 -3.31 13.53
CA TYR A 228 -9.75 -2.08 12.76
C TYR A 228 -10.72 -2.28 11.59
N ILE A 229 -11.22 -1.18 11.05
CA ILE A 229 -11.95 -1.10 9.79
C ILE A 229 -11.13 -0.19 8.87
N SER A 230 -10.96 -0.58 7.61
CA SER A 230 -10.24 0.22 6.60
C SER A 230 -11.14 0.44 5.40
N LEU A 231 -11.33 1.70 4.99
CA LEU A 231 -12.03 2.07 3.77
C LEU A 231 -11.04 2.73 2.79
N MET A 232 -11.14 2.36 1.52
CA MET A 232 -10.16 2.76 0.51
C MET A 232 -10.85 3.09 -0.82
N GLU A 233 -10.48 4.22 -1.42
CA GLU A 233 -10.92 4.61 -2.77
C GLU A 233 -9.73 4.56 -3.74
N PRO A 234 -9.64 3.54 -4.61
CA PRO A 234 -8.46 3.32 -5.44
C PRO A 234 -8.22 4.46 -6.43
N ALA A 235 -9.27 5.14 -6.89
CA ALA A 235 -9.16 6.23 -7.87
C ALA A 235 -8.32 7.41 -7.35
N THR A 236 -8.47 7.75 -6.07
CA THR A 236 -7.84 8.91 -5.45
C THR A 236 -6.67 8.53 -4.54
N GLY A 237 -6.48 7.25 -4.23
CA GLY A 237 -5.50 6.83 -3.23
C GLY A 237 -5.89 7.22 -1.81
N ARG A 238 -7.17 7.55 -1.57
CA ARG A 238 -7.67 8.03 -0.28
C ARG A 238 -7.98 6.86 0.66
N PRO A 239 -7.28 6.76 1.80
CA PRO A 239 -7.73 5.95 2.93
C PRO A 239 -8.76 6.72 3.77
N TRP A 240 -9.62 6.00 4.48
CA TRP A 240 -10.52 6.53 5.51
C TRP A 240 -10.65 5.54 6.66
#